data_AF-A0A9E3ECQ4-F1
#
_entry.id   AF-A0A9E3ECQ4-F1
#
_cell.length_a   1.000
_cell.length_b   1.000
_cell.length_c   1.000
_cell.angle_alpha   90.00
_cell.angle_beta   90.00
_cell.angle_gamma   90.00
#
_symmetry.space_group_name_H-M   'P 1'
#
loop_
_entity.id
_entity.type
_entity.pdbx_description
1 polymer ?
#
loop_
_entity_poly.entity_id
_entity_poly.type
_entity_poly.pdbx_seq_one_letter_code
_entity_poly.pdbx_strand_id
1 'polypeptide(L)'
;MADLRLAKLPDRTPVKITVTVPPALNAALRDYAAIYRATYGETESVADLIPFMLESFLAADRAFAQSRKAPPLDAPADAPIRRRRGETSSARQDPEEGG
;
A
#
# COMPACT_ATOMS: atom_id res chain seq x y z
N MET A 1 28.77 -12.50 11.10
CA MET A 1 27.83 -13.17 10.17
C MET A 1 27.52 -12.16 9.08
N ALA A 2 27.67 -12.54 7.81
CA ALA A 2 27.55 -11.60 6.71
C ALA A 2 26.07 -11.19 6.50
N ASP A 3 25.76 -9.92 6.71
CA ASP A 3 24.45 -9.34 6.37
C ASP A 3 24.27 -9.33 4.85
N LEU A 4 23.22 -10.02 4.37
CA LEU A 4 22.83 -9.95 2.96
C LEU A 4 22.41 -8.52 2.63
N ARG A 5 23.02 -7.92 1.61
CA ARG A 5 22.66 -6.58 1.10
C ARG A 5 21.26 -6.54 0.50
N LEU A 6 20.70 -7.70 0.19
CA LEU A 6 19.32 -7.85 -0.26
C LEU A 6 18.45 -8.22 0.95
N ALA A 7 17.60 -7.28 1.36
CA ALA A 7 16.55 -7.54 2.31
C ALA A 7 15.60 -8.62 1.78
N LYS A 8 14.93 -9.35 2.69
CA LYS A 8 13.94 -10.37 2.34
C LYS A 8 12.93 -9.79 1.35
N LEU A 9 12.77 -10.47 0.21
CA LEU A 9 11.81 -10.07 -0.80
C LEU A 9 10.39 -10.08 -0.20
N PRO A 10 9.52 -9.16 -0.63
CA PRO A 10 8.12 -9.19 -0.20
C PRO A 10 7.49 -10.52 -0.59
N ASP A 11 6.45 -10.92 0.16
CA ASP A 11 5.67 -12.08 -0.23
C ASP A 11 5.03 -11.83 -1.60
N ARG A 12 5.34 -12.71 -2.55
CA ARG A 12 4.87 -12.67 -3.93
C ARG A 12 3.92 -13.82 -4.24
N THR A 13 3.48 -14.55 -3.22
CA THR A 13 2.57 -15.68 -3.38
C THR A 13 1.24 -15.15 -3.94
N PRO A 14 0.83 -15.57 -5.15
CA PRO A 14 -0.45 -15.15 -5.71
C PRO A 14 -1.60 -15.67 -4.84
N VAL A 15 -2.56 -14.79 -4.54
CA VAL A 15 -3.76 -15.16 -3.79
C VAL A 15 -4.93 -15.35 -4.76
N LYS A 16 -5.54 -16.53 -4.75
CA LYS A 16 -6.74 -16.81 -5.53
C LYS A 16 -7.98 -16.25 -4.82
N ILE A 17 -8.71 -15.37 -5.50
CA ILE A 17 -10.00 -14.83 -5.05
C ILE A 17 -11.09 -15.33 -5.99
N THR A 18 -12.12 -15.99 -5.44
CA THR A 18 -13.31 -16.42 -6.20
C THR A 18 -14.42 -15.40 -5.96
N VAL A 19 -15.03 -14.88 -7.03
CA VAL A 19 -16.14 -13.91 -6.95
C VAL A 19 -17.32 -14.35 -7.80
N THR A 20 -18.54 -14.03 -7.35
CA THR A 20 -19.76 -14.17 -8.13
C THR A 20 -20.17 -12.78 -8.63
N VAL A 21 -20.36 -12.63 -9.93
CA VAL A 21 -20.73 -11.35 -10.55
C VAL A 21 -22.13 -11.43 -11.16
N PRO A 22 -22.91 -10.32 -11.15
CA PRO A 22 -24.18 -10.27 -11.86
C PRO A 22 -24.01 -10.50 -13.37
N PRO A 23 -25.02 -11.06 -14.08
CA PRO A 23 -24.93 -11.31 -15.52
C PRO A 23 -24.59 -10.06 -16.35
N ALA A 24 -25.12 -8.89 -15.96
CA ALA A 24 -24.84 -7.63 -16.63
C ALA A 24 -23.36 -7.24 -16.56
N LEU A 25 -22.72 -7.44 -15.40
CA LEU A 25 -21.29 -7.17 -15.25
C LEU A 25 -20.45 -8.17 -16.06
N ASN A 26 -20.83 -9.45 -16.07
CA ASN A 26 -20.17 -10.45 -16.92
C ASN A 26 -20.24 -10.10 -18.41
N ALA A 27 -21.39 -9.60 -18.90
CA ALA A 27 -21.51 -9.15 -20.29
C ALA A 27 -20.56 -7.97 -20.59
N ALA A 28 -20.57 -6.94 -19.73
CA ALA A 28 -19.68 -5.79 -19.88
C ALA A 28 -18.19 -6.17 -19.86
N LEU A 29 -17.79 -7.12 -19.00
CA LEU A 29 -16.42 -7.62 -18.94
C LEU A 29 -16.01 -8.35 -20.23
N ARG A 30 -16.92 -9.14 -20.82
CA ARG A 30 -16.67 -9.82 -22.10
C ARG A 30 -16.55 -8.83 -23.25
N ASP A 31 -17.39 -7.80 -23.29
CA ASP A 31 -17.32 -6.73 -24.28
C ASP A 31 -16.00 -5.96 -24.16
N TYR A 32 -15.57 -5.67 -22.93
CA TYR A 32 -14.27 -5.05 -22.68
C TYR A 32 -13.12 -5.90 -23.22
N ALA A 33 -13.12 -7.22 -22.97
CA ALA A 33 -12.08 -8.11 -23.50
C ALA A 33 -12.06 -8.14 -25.04
N ALA A 34 -13.24 -8.08 -25.68
CA ALA A 34 -13.35 -7.98 -27.13
C ALA A 34 -12.77 -6.67 -27.67
N ILE A 35 -13.04 -5.55 -27.00
CA ILE A 35 -12.49 -4.23 -27.34
C ILE A 35 -10.97 -4.20 -27.11
N TYR A 36 -10.48 -4.78 -26.01
CA TYR A 36 -9.06 -4.89 -25.72
C TYR A 36 -8.32 -5.60 -26.85
N ARG A 37 -8.85 -6.75 -27.28
CA ARG A 37 -8.33 -7.50 -28.43
C ARG A 37 -8.35 -6.70 -29.72
N ALA A 38 -9.45 -5.99 -29.99
CA ALA A 38 -9.54 -5.15 -31.18
C ALA A 38 -8.53 -3.98 -31.16
N THR A 39 -8.21 -3.47 -29.96
CA THR A 39 -7.32 -2.31 -29.77
C THR A 39 -5.84 -2.70 -29.85
N TYR A 40 -5.46 -3.79 -29.21
CA TYR A 40 -4.05 -4.18 -29.04
C TYR A 40 -3.65 -5.41 -29.88
N GLY A 41 -4.60 -6.10 -30.50
CA GLY A 41 -4.36 -7.35 -31.23
C GLY A 41 -4.13 -8.58 -30.33
N GLU A 42 -4.05 -8.38 -29.01
CA GLU A 42 -3.79 -9.44 -28.03
C GLU A 42 -5.08 -9.99 -27.42
N THR A 43 -5.15 -11.31 -27.28
CA THR A 43 -6.32 -11.98 -26.72
C THR A 43 -6.06 -12.35 -25.28
N GLU A 44 -6.60 -11.56 -24.36
CA GLU A 44 -6.53 -11.82 -22.93
C GLU A 44 -7.89 -12.24 -22.39
N SER A 45 -7.90 -13.14 -21.41
CA SER A 45 -9.14 -13.55 -20.76
C SER A 45 -9.63 -12.47 -19.80
N VAL A 46 -10.94 -12.45 -19.52
CA VAL A 46 -11.50 -11.57 -18.49
C VAL A 46 -10.79 -11.78 -17.14
N ALA A 47 -10.44 -13.01 -16.80
CA ALA A 47 -9.77 -13.33 -15.54
C ALA A 47 -8.36 -12.72 -15.45
N ASP A 48 -7.66 -12.62 -16.58
CA ASP A 48 -6.32 -12.04 -16.65
C ASP A 48 -6.36 -10.51 -16.66
N LEU A 49 -7.43 -9.92 -17.21
CA LEU A 49 -7.64 -8.47 -17.21
C LEU A 49 -8.10 -7.91 -15.86
N ILE A 50 -8.89 -8.68 -15.09
CA ILE A 50 -9.46 -8.24 -13.80
C ILE A 50 -8.40 -7.71 -12.82
N PRO A 51 -7.25 -8.39 -12.58
CA PRO A 51 -6.21 -7.87 -11.70
C PRO A 51 -5.74 -6.45 -12.07
N PHE A 52 -5.49 -6.19 -13.36
CA PHE A 52 -5.06 -4.88 -13.84
C PHE A 52 -6.17 -3.82 -13.74
N MET A 53 -7.42 -4.20 -13.99
CA MET A 53 -8.57 -3.32 -13.79
C MET A 53 -8.71 -2.91 -12.32
N LEU A 54 -8.57 -3.86 -11.39
CA LEU A 54 -8.67 -3.61 -9.96
C LEU A 54 -7.50 -2.75 -9.45
N GLU A 55 -6.28 -3.01 -9.92
CA GLU A 55 -5.12 -2.18 -9.59
C GLU A 55 -5.32 -0.74 -10.07
N SER A 56 -5.77 -0.57 -11.31
CA SER A 56 -6.07 0.75 -11.89
C SER A 56 -7.18 1.48 -11.11
N PHE A 57 -8.23 0.75 -10.73
CA PHE A 57 -9.32 1.30 -9.91
C PHE A 57 -8.84 1.77 -8.54
N LEU A 58 -8.08 0.92 -7.81
CA LEU A 58 -7.54 1.26 -6.50
C LEU A 58 -6.52 2.41 -6.55
N ALA A 59 -5.73 2.49 -7.62
CA ALA A 59 -4.79 3.59 -7.83
C ALA A 59 -5.49 4.92 -8.12
N ALA A 60 -6.63 4.89 -8.82
CA ALA A 60 -7.42 6.07 -9.15
C ALA A 60 -8.26 6.61 -7.97
N ASP A 61 -8.57 5.77 -6.98
CA ASP A 61 -9.36 6.17 -5.81
C ASP A 61 -8.53 6.97 -4.79
N ARG A 62 -8.64 8.30 -4.86
CA ARG A 62 -7.98 9.23 -3.93
C ARG A 62 -8.46 9.11 -2.49
N ALA A 63 -9.73 8.76 -2.26
CA ALA A 63 -10.28 8.61 -0.92
C ALA A 63 -9.68 7.35 -0.27
N PHE A 64 -9.62 6.26 -1.03
CA PHE A 64 -8.90 5.04 -0.64
C PHE A 64 -7.43 5.32 -0.31
N ALA A 65 -6.72 6.05 -1.18
CA ALA A 65 -5.32 6.38 -0.98
C ALA A 65 -5.06 7.23 0.29
N GLN A 66 -5.98 8.12 0.65
CA GLN A 66 -5.90 8.91 1.88
C GLN A 66 -6.13 8.05 3.13
N SER A 67 -7.17 7.21 3.10
CA SER A 67 -7.48 6.30 4.21
C SER A 67 -6.38 5.29 4.48
N ARG A 68 -5.64 4.86 3.45
CA ARG A 68 -4.48 3.95 3.60
C ARG A 68 -3.25 4.59 4.22
N LYS A 69 -3.13 5.92 4.17
CA LYS A 69 -2.03 6.69 4.77
C LYS A 69 -2.30 7.05 6.22
N ALA A 70 -3.55 7.07 6.64
CA ALA A 70 -3.89 7.20 8.03
C ALA A 70 -3.33 6.00 8.80
N PRO A 71 -2.78 6.19 10.00
CA PRO A 71 -2.44 5.06 10.86
C PRO A 71 -3.68 4.18 11.02
N PRO A 72 -3.55 2.84 11.01
CA PRO A 72 -4.68 1.95 11.22
C PRO A 72 -5.43 2.39 12.48
N LEU A 73 -6.75 2.60 12.38
CA LEU A 73 -7.59 2.88 13.55
C LEU A 73 -7.53 1.74 14.58
N ASP A 74 -7.10 0.54 14.15
CA ASP A 74 -6.84 -0.65 14.98
C ASP A 74 -5.35 -0.91 15.26
N ALA A 75 -4.49 0.10 15.15
CA ALA A 75 -3.16 -0.03 15.74
C ALA A 75 -3.36 -0.18 17.26
N PRO A 76 -2.82 -1.23 17.91
CA PRO A 76 -2.87 -1.31 19.36
C PRO A 76 -2.27 -0.02 19.92
N ALA A 77 -2.95 0.57 20.90
CA ALA A 77 -2.61 1.84 21.55
C ALA A 77 -1.21 1.88 22.21
N ASP A 78 -0.40 0.84 22.00
CA ASP A 78 0.88 0.55 22.64
C ASP A 78 2.08 0.66 21.69
N ALA A 79 1.89 1.21 20.48
CA ALA A 79 3.03 1.55 19.63
C ALA A 79 3.86 2.65 20.33
N PRO A 80 5.15 2.41 20.67
CA PRO A 80 5.91 3.36 21.44
C PRO A 80 6.10 4.63 20.59
N ILE A 81 5.57 5.74 21.11
CA ILE A 81 5.87 7.08 20.64
C ILE A 81 7.40 7.18 20.59
N ARG A 82 7.97 7.15 19.38
CA ARG A 82 9.38 7.44 19.16
C ARG A 82 9.58 8.91 19.53
N ARG A 83 9.82 9.17 20.82
CA ARG A 83 10.23 10.48 21.33
C ARG A 83 11.47 10.86 20.54
N ARG A 84 11.37 11.90 19.72
CA ARG A 84 12.53 12.64 19.22
C ARG A 84 13.37 13.00 20.45
N ARG A 85 14.52 12.35 20.59
CA ARG A 85 15.55 12.71 21.56
C ARG A 85 16.63 13.46 20.79
N GLY A 86 16.89 14.69 21.24
CA GLY A 86 17.69 15.73 20.58
C GLY A 86 16.75 16.92 20.38
N GLU A 87 16.92 18.09 20.98
CA GLU A 87 18.03 18.79 21.65
C GLU A 87 17.35 19.70 22.72
N THR A 88 17.90 20.25 23.79
CA THR A 88 19.22 20.79 24.14
C THR A 88 19.33 20.80 25.67
N SER A 89 20.31 20.10 26.23
CA SER A 89 20.82 20.40 27.57
C SER A 89 21.85 21.50 27.40
N SER A 90 21.49 22.75 27.72
CA SER A 90 22.47 23.80 27.95
C SER A 90 22.40 24.11 29.44
N ALA A 91 23.40 23.58 30.13
CA ALA A 91 23.55 23.62 31.57
C ALA A 91 23.61 25.08 32.05
N ARG A 92 22.75 25.41 33.02
CA ARG A 92 23.03 26.46 33.99
C ARG A 92 24.13 25.92 34.90
N GLN A 93 25.25 26.61 34.93
CA GLN A 93 26.25 26.45 35.99
C GLN A 93 26.55 27.87 36.48
N ASP A 94 25.88 28.26 37.56
CA ASP A 94 26.29 29.38 38.40
C ASP A 94 27.60 28.98 39.10
N PRO A 95 28.63 29.85 39.13
CA PRO A 95 29.68 29.74 40.13
C PRO A 95 29.36 30.69 41.29
N GLU A 96 29.17 30.10 42.48
CA GLU A 96 29.45 30.80 43.73
C GLU A 96 30.97 31.00 43.84
N GLU A 97 31.42 32.23 44.12
CA GLU A 97 32.51 32.49 45.08
C GLU A 97 32.75 34.00 45.29
N GLY A 98 32.81 34.38 46.58
CA GLY A 98 33.78 35.37 47.06
C GLY A 98 33.24 36.65 47.72
N GLY A 99 33.39 36.74 49.06
CA GLY A 99 33.48 38.01 49.79
C GLY A 99 32.63 38.14 51.03
#